data_AF-A0A9E1J299-F1
#
_entry.id   AF-A0A9E1J299-F1
#
_cell.length_a   1.000
_cell.length_b   1.000
_cell.length_c   1.000
_cell.angle_alpha   90.00
_cell.angle_beta   90.00
_cell.angle_gamma   90.00
#
_symmetry.space_group_name_H-M   'P 1'
#
loop_
_entity.id
_entity.type
_entity.pdbx_description
1 polymer ?
#
loop_
_entity_poly.entity_id
_entity_poly.type
_entity_poly.pdbx_seq_one_letter_code
_entity_poly.pdbx_strand_id
1 'polypeptide(L)'
;MDNSLEEEILHLYEEPMIGATYTNTYGEENIQNLVGKYRSLNEPGKMLEILIRFSQSTDLATCFISVGVLHALGKNEYVQKAYSWAETQEDSARIISHFDIGKSVADYFTSA
;
A
#
# COMPACT_ATOMS: atom_id res chain seq x y z
N MET A 1 -20.14 7.01 -12.61
CA MET A 1 -19.23 5.99 -13.20
C MET A 1 -17.91 6.01 -12.43
N ASP A 2 -17.97 5.82 -11.11
CA ASP A 2 -16.80 5.96 -10.23
C ASP A 2 -16.44 4.65 -9.53
N ASN A 3 -17.37 3.69 -9.46
CA ASN A 3 -17.16 2.39 -8.81
C ASN A 3 -16.11 1.52 -9.51
N SER A 4 -15.96 1.61 -10.85
CA SER A 4 -15.03 0.75 -11.60
C SER A 4 -13.58 0.89 -11.13
N LEU A 5 -13.10 2.11 -10.91
CA LEU A 5 -11.71 2.32 -10.50
C LEU A 5 -11.45 1.87 -9.07
N GLU A 6 -12.40 2.11 -8.15
CA GLU A 6 -12.25 1.68 -6.76
C GLU A 6 -12.30 0.15 -6.64
N GLU A 7 -13.20 -0.51 -7.37
CA GLU A 7 -13.26 -1.97 -7.48
C GLU A 7 -11.96 -2.55 -8.06
N GLU A 8 -11.42 -1.95 -9.13
CA GLU A 8 -10.13 -2.34 -9.69
C GLU A 8 -8.99 -2.17 -8.67
N ILE A 9 -8.96 -1.07 -7.92
CA ILE A 9 -7.93 -0.86 -6.88
C ILE A 9 -8.06 -1.90 -5.78
N LEU A 10 -9.27 -2.15 -5.28
CA LEU A 10 -9.54 -3.16 -4.25
C LEU A 10 -9.10 -4.55 -4.70
N HIS A 11 -9.38 -4.91 -5.95
CA HIS A 11 -8.95 -6.17 -6.52
C HIS A 11 -7.42 -6.33 -6.50
N LEU A 12 -6.66 -5.25 -6.75
CA LEU A 12 -5.19 -5.29 -6.69
C LEU A 12 -4.61 -5.42 -5.27
N TYR A 13 -5.39 -5.11 -4.23
CA TYR A 13 -5.02 -5.44 -2.84
C TYR A 13 -5.17 -6.93 -2.54
N GLU A 14 -6.13 -7.58 -3.19
CA GLU A 14 -6.51 -8.97 -2.92
C GLU A 14 -5.78 -9.97 -3.83
N GLU A 15 -5.46 -9.56 -5.06
CA GLU A 15 -4.90 -10.43 -6.09
C GLU A 15 -3.54 -9.94 -6.63
N PRO A 16 -2.51 -10.83 -6.66
CA PRO A 16 -2.54 -12.17 -6.11
C PRO A 16 -2.65 -12.14 -4.57
N MET A 17 -3.23 -13.21 -3.99
CA MET A 17 -3.31 -13.34 -2.54
C MET A 17 -1.89 -13.37 -1.95
N ILE A 18 -1.66 -12.64 -0.86
CA ILE A 18 -0.38 -12.67 -0.15
C ILE A 18 -0.10 -14.09 0.32
N GLY A 19 1.10 -14.61 0.01
CA GLY A 19 1.50 -15.98 0.32
C GLY A 19 1.03 -17.03 -0.69
N ALA A 20 0.32 -16.65 -1.76
CA ALA A 20 -0.11 -17.60 -2.80
C ALA A 20 1.05 -18.10 -3.68
N THR A 21 2.12 -17.32 -3.81
CA THR A 21 3.30 -17.65 -4.63
C THR A 21 4.57 -17.30 -3.86
N TYR A 22 5.71 -17.86 -4.29
CA TYR A 22 7.02 -17.51 -3.72
C TYR A 22 7.33 -16.01 -3.90
N THR A 23 6.95 -15.46 -5.05
CA THR A 23 7.14 -14.04 -5.42
C THR A 23 6.20 -13.10 -4.67
N ASN A 24 5.01 -13.55 -4.26
CA ASN A 24 4.08 -12.74 -3.47
C ASN A 24 3.98 -13.13 -2.00
N THR A 25 5.05 -13.72 -1.43
CA THR A 25 5.08 -14.10 0.00
C THR A 25 4.78 -12.92 0.92
N TYR A 26 5.22 -11.71 0.53
CA TYR A 26 5.12 -10.49 1.32
C TYR A 26 4.33 -9.36 0.64
N GLY A 27 3.53 -9.67 -0.39
CA GLY A 27 2.71 -8.67 -1.09
C GLY A 27 3.48 -7.82 -2.12
N GLU A 28 4.65 -8.28 -2.59
CA GLU A 28 5.45 -7.56 -3.59
C GLU A 28 4.65 -7.28 -4.86
N GLU A 29 3.94 -8.29 -5.38
CA GLU A 29 3.16 -8.16 -6.61
C GLU A 29 1.99 -7.20 -6.41
N ASN A 30 1.34 -7.21 -5.23
CA ASN A 30 0.27 -6.26 -4.92
C ASN A 30 0.78 -4.81 -4.96
N ILE A 31 1.92 -4.55 -4.32
CA ILE A 31 2.53 -3.21 -4.29
C ILE A 31 2.93 -2.79 -5.72
N GLN A 32 3.62 -3.66 -6.47
CA GLN A 32 4.03 -3.37 -7.86
C GLN A 32 2.83 -3.08 -8.76
N ASN A 33 1.77 -3.88 -8.66
CA ASN A 33 0.56 -3.72 -9.46
C ASN A 33 -0.15 -2.40 -9.15
N LEU A 34 -0.27 -2.04 -7.87
CA LEU A 34 -0.86 -0.76 -7.45
C LEU A 34 0.00 0.43 -7.89
N VAL A 35 1.33 0.34 -7.80
CA VAL A 35 2.26 1.37 -8.30
C VAL A 35 2.12 1.53 -9.81
N GLY A 36 2.08 0.42 -10.56
CA GLY A 36 1.89 0.40 -12.01
C GLY A 36 0.56 1.03 -12.40
N LYS A 37 -0.53 0.62 -11.73
CA LYS A 37 -1.86 1.20 -11.91
C LYS A 37 -1.83 2.70 -11.69
N TYR A 38 -1.30 3.17 -10.56
CA TYR A 38 -1.19 4.60 -10.25
C TYR A 38 -0.47 5.38 -11.35
N ARG A 39 0.68 4.88 -11.82
CA ARG A 39 1.50 5.53 -12.86
C ARG A 39 0.83 5.53 -14.25
N SER A 40 -0.11 4.60 -14.50
CA SER A 40 -0.85 4.52 -15.76
C SER A 40 -2.07 5.46 -15.85
N LEU A 41 -2.55 5.97 -14.71
CA LEU A 41 -3.71 6.85 -14.67
C LEU A 41 -3.31 8.26 -15.11
N ASN A 42 -4.09 8.86 -16.01
CA ASN A 42 -3.95 10.28 -16.36
C ASN A 42 -4.28 11.19 -15.16
N GLU A 43 -5.25 10.78 -14.33
CA GLU A 43 -5.71 11.51 -13.16
C GLU A 43 -5.69 10.59 -11.92
N PRO A 44 -4.53 10.40 -11.28
CA PRO A 44 -4.38 9.43 -10.19
C PRO A 44 -4.93 9.92 -8.83
N GLY A 45 -5.58 11.09 -8.79
CA GLY A 45 -6.03 11.75 -7.54
C GLY A 45 -6.94 10.85 -6.69
N LYS A 46 -7.94 10.23 -7.31
CA LYS A 46 -8.85 9.31 -6.61
C LYS A 46 -8.12 8.10 -6.02
N MET A 47 -7.18 7.52 -6.78
CA MET A 47 -6.38 6.42 -6.28
C MET A 47 -5.50 6.85 -5.10
N LEU A 48 -4.90 8.06 -5.18
CA LEU A 48 -4.12 8.62 -4.09
C LEU A 48 -4.95 8.74 -2.80
N GLU A 49 -6.19 9.24 -2.89
CA GLU A 49 -7.09 9.35 -1.75
C GLU A 49 -7.40 7.98 -1.12
N ILE A 50 -7.63 6.95 -1.95
CA ILE A 50 -7.83 5.58 -1.47
C ILE A 50 -6.58 5.06 -0.75
N LEU A 51 -5.39 5.23 -1.34
CA LEU A 51 -4.12 4.82 -0.73
C LEU A 51 -3.88 5.50 0.62
N ILE A 52 -4.16 6.81 0.72
CA ILE A 52 -4.02 7.56 1.98
C ILE A 52 -5.00 7.01 3.03
N ARG A 53 -6.28 6.84 2.68
CA ARG A 53 -7.29 6.29 3.59
C ARG A 53 -6.91 4.90 4.08
N PHE A 54 -6.45 4.04 3.19
CA PHE A 54 -6.10 2.65 3.49
C PHE A 54 -4.78 2.52 4.26
N SER A 55 -3.84 3.44 4.09
CA SER A 55 -2.62 3.51 4.93
C SER A 55 -2.92 3.73 6.41
N GLN A 56 -4.13 4.17 6.75
CA GLN A 56 -4.61 4.39 8.12
C GLN A 56 -5.70 3.38 8.51
N SER A 57 -5.67 2.18 7.91
CA SER A 57 -6.57 1.07 8.25
C SER A 57 -6.00 0.22 9.38
N THR A 58 -6.88 -0.37 10.20
CA THR A 58 -6.51 -1.41 11.18
C THR A 58 -6.35 -2.79 10.56
N ASP A 59 -6.78 -2.97 9.30
CA ASP A 59 -6.46 -4.18 8.53
C ASP A 59 -4.99 -4.14 8.12
N LEU A 60 -4.21 -5.08 8.64
CA LEU A 60 -2.75 -5.08 8.49
C LEU A 60 -2.32 -5.24 7.04
N ALA A 61 -3.01 -6.11 6.28
CA ALA A 61 -2.71 -6.35 4.87
C ALA A 61 -2.87 -5.05 4.05
N THR A 62 -4.03 -4.42 4.22
CA THR A 62 -4.38 -3.17 3.58
C THR A 62 -3.39 -2.06 3.93
N CYS A 63 -3.15 -1.83 5.22
CA CYS A 63 -2.34 -0.68 5.64
C CYS A 63 -0.86 -0.84 5.26
N PHE A 64 -0.30 -2.05 5.33
CA PHE A 64 1.09 -2.28 4.92
C PHE A 64 1.27 -2.11 3.41
N ILE A 65 0.34 -2.64 2.58
CA ILE A 65 0.41 -2.49 1.13
C ILE A 65 0.32 -1.00 0.78
N SER A 66 -0.64 -0.27 1.36
CA SER A 66 -0.80 1.16 1.08
C SER A 66 0.45 1.97 1.41
N VAL A 67 1.08 1.72 2.56
CA VAL A 67 2.32 2.40 2.94
C VAL A 67 3.47 2.05 1.99
N GLY A 68 3.60 0.78 1.60
CA GLY A 68 4.59 0.35 0.60
C GLY A 68 4.41 1.06 -0.75
N VAL A 69 3.17 1.18 -1.23
CA VAL A 69 2.84 1.88 -2.48
C VAL A 69 3.15 3.38 -2.38
N LEU A 70 2.72 4.04 -1.30
CA LEU A 70 3.00 5.47 -1.08
C LEU A 70 4.52 5.74 -1.02
N HIS A 71 5.26 4.86 -0.35
CA HIS A 71 6.73 4.92 -0.29
C HIS A 71 7.37 4.76 -1.67
N ALA A 72 6.99 3.73 -2.44
CA ALA A 72 7.48 3.49 -3.81
C ALA A 72 7.15 4.63 -4.80
N LEU A 73 6.09 5.40 -4.54
CA LEU A 73 5.70 6.58 -5.32
C LEU A 73 6.38 7.87 -4.85
N GLY A 74 7.24 7.82 -3.83
CA GLY A 74 7.91 8.99 -3.25
C GLY A 74 6.98 9.92 -2.48
N LYS A 75 5.81 9.44 -2.05
CA LYS A 75 4.79 10.22 -1.34
C LYS A 75 5.07 10.27 0.17
N ASN A 76 6.28 10.71 0.51
CA ASN A 76 6.83 10.66 1.87
C ASN A 76 5.97 11.38 2.92
N GLU A 77 5.28 12.46 2.54
CA GLU A 77 4.38 13.19 3.43
C GLU A 77 3.21 12.33 3.93
N TYR A 78 2.66 11.45 3.08
CA TYR A 78 1.55 10.58 3.44
C TYR A 78 2.04 9.35 4.20
N VAL A 79 3.24 8.86 3.89
CA VAL A 79 3.91 7.84 4.71
C VAL A 79 4.09 8.36 6.13
N GLN A 80 4.65 9.56 6.32
CA GLN A 80 4.82 10.15 7.66
C GLN A 80 3.48 10.30 8.40
N LYS A 81 2.42 10.75 7.70
CA LYS A 81 1.07 10.82 8.28
C LYS A 81 0.53 9.45 8.71
N ALA A 82 0.81 8.39 7.95
CA ALA A 82 0.41 7.03 8.34
C ALA A 82 1.14 6.59 9.61
N TYR A 83 2.46 6.84 9.73
CA TYR A 83 3.22 6.54 10.94
C TYR A 83 2.71 7.31 12.15
N SER A 84 2.49 8.63 12.02
CA SER A 84 1.92 9.43 13.11
C SER A 84 0.52 8.96 13.52
N TRP A 85 -0.29 8.47 12.58
CA TRP A 85 -1.58 7.85 12.90
C TRP A 85 -1.41 6.51 13.63
N ALA A 86 -0.44 5.68 13.23
CA ALA A 86 -0.18 4.39 13.86
C ALA A 86 0.31 4.54 15.31
N GLU A 87 1.05 5.61 15.62
CA GLU A 87 1.47 5.97 17.00
C GLU A 87 0.29 6.21 17.95
N THR A 88 -0.89 6.58 17.43
CA THR A 88 -2.08 6.80 18.27
C THR A 88 -2.95 5.56 18.46
N GLN A 89 -2.60 4.42 17.84
CA GLN A 89 -3.38 3.19 17.93
C GLN A 89 -2.95 2.31 19.12
N GLU A 90 -3.88 1.52 19.66
CA GLU A 90 -3.58 0.61 20.79
C GLU A 90 -2.50 -0.43 20.44
N ASP A 91 -2.49 -0.95 19.22
CA ASP A 91 -1.51 -1.94 18.72
C ASP A 91 -0.43 -1.29 17.83
N SER A 92 0.03 -0.10 18.23
CA SER A 92 0.94 0.75 17.46
C SER A 92 2.19 0.00 16.97
N ALA A 93 2.86 -0.75 17.87
CA ALA A 93 4.10 -1.46 17.55
C ALA A 93 3.90 -2.49 16.42
N ARG A 94 2.77 -3.20 16.42
CA ARG A 94 2.46 -4.19 15.38
C ARG A 94 2.19 -3.52 14.04
N ILE A 95 1.41 -2.43 14.03
CA ILE A 95 1.08 -1.69 12.81
C ILE A 95 2.37 -1.10 12.20
N ILE A 96 3.19 -0.42 13.01
CA ILE A 96 4.47 0.15 12.56
C ILE A 96 5.39 -0.94 12.00
N SER A 97 5.48 -2.10 12.66
CA SER A 97 6.26 -3.22 12.13
C SER A 97 5.79 -3.69 10.76
N HIS A 98 4.48 -3.64 10.46
CA HIS A 98 3.97 -3.97 9.12
C HIS A 98 4.29 -2.87 8.12
N PHE A 99 4.24 -1.60 8.51
CA PHE A 99 4.69 -0.50 7.66
C PHE A 99 6.16 -0.63 7.26
N ASP A 100 7.02 -1.03 8.19
CA ASP A 100 8.44 -1.28 7.92
C ASP A 100 8.64 -2.43 6.91
N ILE A 101 7.83 -3.49 7.01
CA ILE A 101 7.81 -4.59 6.01
C ILE A 101 7.41 -4.04 4.65
N GLY A 102 6.29 -3.30 4.55
CA GLY A 102 5.81 -2.73 3.29
C GLY A 102 6.84 -1.83 2.61
N LYS A 103 7.53 -0.98 3.39
CA LYS A 103 8.64 -0.16 2.86
C LYS A 103 9.82 -1.00 2.41
N SER A 104 10.22 -2.01 3.18
CA SER A 104 11.35 -2.88 2.83
C SER A 104 11.09 -3.64 1.54
N VAL A 105 9.87 -4.14 1.33
CA VAL A 105 9.44 -4.77 0.06
C VAL A 105 9.49 -3.75 -1.07
N ALA A 106 8.98 -2.53 -0.85
CA ALA A 106 9.05 -1.45 -1.83
C ALA A 106 10.49 -1.08 -2.22
N ASP A 107 11.39 -0.96 -1.25
CA ASP A 107 12.81 -0.66 -1.50
C ASP A 107 13.50 -1.76 -2.31
N TYR A 108 13.16 -3.03 -2.05
CA TYR A 108 13.74 -4.18 -2.76
C TYR A 108 13.53 -4.10 -4.28
N PHE A 109 12.31 -3.82 -4.76
CA PHE A 109 12.05 -3.78 -6.20
C PHE A 109 12.22 -2.39 -6.83
N THR A 110 12.26 -1.31 -6.05
CA THR A 110 12.56 0.03 -6.59
C THR A 110 14.07 0.27 -6.73
N SER A 111 14.89 -0.51 -6.02
CA SER A 111 16.36 -0.50 -6.15
C SER A 111 16.89 -1.48 -7.21
N ALA A 112 16.03 -2.35 -7.75
CA ALA A 112 16.34 -3.34 -8.79
C ALA A 112 16.19 -2.76 -10.21
#